data_AF-A0A0F8Z0I5-F1
#
_entry.id   AF-A0A0F8Z0I5-F1
#
_cell.length_a   1.000
_cell.length_b   1.000
_cell.length_c   1.000
_cell.angle_alpha   90.00
_cell.angle_beta   90.00
_cell.angle_gamma   90.00
#
_symmetry.space_group_name_H-M   'P 1'
#
loop_
_entity.id
_entity.type
_entity.pdbx_description
1 polymer ?
#
loop_
_entity_poly.entity_id
_entity_poly.type
_entity_poly.pdbx_seq_one_letter_code
_entity_poly.pdbx_strand_id
1 'polypeptide(L)' 'MTSISISLRTCTECDLHKTRTQVVPGAGNPNATIALVGEAPGRDEDKTGLPFVGKAGNMLDSLIVQAG' A
#
# COMPACT_ATOMS: atom_id res chain seq x y z
N MET A 1 8.68 11.85 -1.68
CA MET A 1 7.97 10.61 -2.08
C MET A 1 7.22 10.72 -3.42
N THR A 2 6.90 11.91 -3.92
CA THR A 2 6.10 12.12 -5.14
C THR A 2 6.74 11.54 -6.42
N SER A 3 8.06 11.64 -6.61
CA SER A 3 8.70 11.20 -7.86
C SER A 3 8.61 9.69 -8.09
N ILE A 4 8.72 8.88 -7.04
CA ILE A 4 8.61 7.41 -7.13
C ILE A 4 7.15 7.03 -7.46
N SER A 5 6.19 7.63 -6.78
CA SER A 5 4.76 7.36 -7.00
C SER A 5 4.30 7.67 -8.43
N ILE A 6 4.94 8.61 -9.12
CA ILE A 6 4.64 8.92 -10.52
C ILE A 6 5.12 7.79 -11.44
N SER A 7 6.38 7.36 -11.31
CA SER A 7 6.94 6.29 -12.15
C SER A 7 6.22 4.95 -12.00
N LEU A 8 5.68 4.67 -10.81
CA LEU A 8 4.92 3.43 -10.55
C LEU A 8 3.65 3.34 -11.40
N ARG A 9 2.97 4.47 -11.67
CA ARG A 9 1.68 4.46 -12.39
C ARG A 9 1.80 3.86 -13.79
N THR A 10 2.95 4.04 -14.43
CA THR A 10 3.25 3.53 -15.78
C THR A 10 4.06 2.24 -15.77
N CYS A 11 4.28 1.60 -14.62
CA CYS A 11 5.07 0.38 -14.53
C CYS A 11 4.37 -0.81 -15.20
N THR A 12 5.05 -1.46 -16.14
CA THR A 12 4.56 -2.63 -16.90
C THR A 12 5.51 -3.83 -16.84
N GLU A 13 6.45 -3.85 -15.90
CA GLU A 13 7.55 -4.84 -15.82
C GLU A 13 7.09 -6.28 -15.51
N CYS A 14 5.86 -6.48 -15.04
CA CYS A 14 5.29 -7.80 -14.76
C CYS A 14 3.78 -7.84 -15.01
N ASP A 15 3.21 -9.04 -15.10
CA ASP A 15 1.80 -9.26 -15.48
C ASP A 15 0.77 -8.65 -14.52
N LEU A 16 1.15 -8.28 -13.30
CA LEU A 16 0.27 -7.61 -12.33
C LEU A 16 -0.28 -6.27 -12.86
N HIS A 17 0.41 -5.63 -13.80
CA HIS A 17 -0.10 -4.40 -14.42
C HIS A 17 -1.36 -4.60 -15.24
N LYS A 18 -1.63 -5.83 -15.70
CA LYS A 18 -2.74 -6.15 -16.59
C LYS A 18 -4.08 -6.16 -15.85
N THR A 19 -4.07 -6.39 -14.54
CA THR A 19 -5.28 -6.63 -13.75
C THR A 19 -5.54 -5.58 -12.66
N ARG A 20 -4.52 -4.84 -12.23
CA ARG A 20 -4.69 -3.77 -11.23
C ARG A 20 -5.56 -2.64 -11.79
N THR A 21 -6.38 -2.02 -10.95
CA THR A 21 -7.07 -0.77 -11.29
C THR A 21 -6.09 0.40 -11.23
N GLN A 22 -5.20 0.41 -10.25
CA GLN A 22 -4.17 1.43 -10.06
C GLN A 22 -3.04 0.88 -9.18
N VAL A 23 -1.94 1.63 -9.10
CA VAL A 23 -0.86 1.30 -8.15
C VAL A 23 -1.23 1.77 -6.74
N VAL A 24 -0.71 1.06 -5.74
CA VAL A 24 -0.84 1.42 -4.33
C VAL A 24 0.56 1.70 -3.77
N PRO A 25 1.04 2.95 -3.84
CA PRO A 25 2.29 3.34 -3.20
C PRO A 25 2.19 3.20 -1.67
N GLY A 26 3.34 3.01 -1.01
CA GLY A 26 3.40 3.09 0.45
C GLY A 26 2.96 4.48 0.95
N ALA A 27 2.35 4.50 2.13
CA ALA A 27 1.90 5.70 2.82
C ALA A 27 2.44 5.71 4.25
N GLY A 28 2.70 6.91 4.80
CA GLY A 28 3.19 7.07 6.17
C GLY A 28 4.14 8.24 6.33
N ASN A 29 4.73 8.35 7.52
CA ASN A 29 5.76 9.35 7.80
C ASN A 29 7.07 8.96 7.09
N PRO A 30 7.63 9.80 6.19
CA PRO A 30 8.89 9.51 5.52
C PRO A 30 10.09 9.42 6.48
N ASN A 31 9.95 9.93 7.70
CA ASN A 31 10.93 9.87 8.77
C ASN A 31 10.59 8.80 9.83
N ALA A 32 9.65 7.89 9.55
CA ALA A 32 9.33 6.80 10.47
C ALA A 32 10.55 5.90 10.70
N THR A 33 10.76 5.46 11.94
CA THR A 33 11.82 4.51 12.30
C THR A 33 11.46 3.06 11.96
N ILE A 34 10.17 2.78 11.78
CA ILE A 34 9.62 1.46 11.46
C ILE A 34 8.78 1.58 10.19
N ALA A 35 8.95 0.63 9.27
CA ALA A 35 8.10 0.44 8.11
C ALA A 35 7.44 -0.94 8.18
N LEU A 36 6.14 -1.01 7.90
CA LEU A 36 5.40 -2.27 7.79
C LEU A 36 5.21 -2.61 6.32
N VAL A 37 5.56 -3.83 5.93
CA VAL A 37 5.52 -4.31 4.55
C VAL A 37 4.61 -5.53 4.49
N GLY A 38 3.52 -5.43 3.71
CA GLY A 38 2.63 -6.54 3.41
C GLY A 38 3.05 -7.30 2.14
N GLU A 39 2.23 -8.23 1.69
CA GLU A 39 2.49 -9.02 0.49
C GLU A 39 2.13 -8.24 -0.80
N ALA A 40 0.85 -7.90 -0.97
CA ALA A 40 0.34 -7.23 -2.16
C ALA A 40 -0.95 -6.45 -1.85
N PRO A 41 -1.35 -5.47 -2.69
CA PRO A 41 -2.65 -4.81 -2.57
C PRO A 41 -3.81 -5.79 -2.72
N GLY A 42 -4.77 -5.73 -1.79
CA GLY A 42 -6.05 -6.40 -1.91
C GLY A 42 -7.05 -5.61 -2.75
N ARG A 43 -8.30 -6.06 -2.76
CA ARG A 43 -9.39 -5.43 -3.53
C ARG A 43 -9.64 -3.98 -3.10
N ASP A 44 -9.70 -3.73 -1.80
CA ASP A 44 -10.02 -2.40 -1.26
C ASP A 44 -8.84 -1.44 -1.46
N GLU A 45 -7.60 -1.95 -1.33
CA GLU A 45 -6.39 -1.20 -1.61
C GLU A 45 -6.30 -0.84 -3.10
N ASP A 46 -6.50 -1.81 -4.01
CA ASP A 46 -6.49 -1.54 -5.46
C ASP A 46 -7.56 -0.51 -5.85
N LYS A 47 -8.75 -0.59 -5.26
CA LYS A 47 -9.83 0.37 -5.51
C LYS A 47 -9.52 1.79 -5.00
N THR A 48 -8.85 1.92 -3.87
CA THR A 48 -8.64 3.22 -3.20
C THR A 48 -7.28 3.85 -3.48
N GLY A 49 -6.28 3.05 -3.86
CA GLY A 49 -4.91 3.51 -4.03
C GLY A 49 -4.15 3.65 -2.71
N LEU A 50 -4.72 3.18 -1.59
CA LEU A 50 -4.17 3.30 -0.24
C LEU A 50 -3.84 1.91 0.33
N PRO A 51 -2.69 1.73 1.00
CA PRO A 51 -2.33 0.45 1.61
C PRO A 51 -3.12 0.21 2.92
N PHE A 52 -3.37 -1.07 3.24
CA PHE A 52 -3.98 -1.51 4.50
C PHE A 52 -5.32 -0.84 4.85
N VAL A 53 -6.24 -0.71 3.88
CA VAL A 53 -7.58 -0.11 4.13
C VAL A 53 -8.71 -1.13 4.19
N GLY A 54 -8.43 -2.39 3.81
CA GLY A 54 -9.38 -3.50 3.91
C GLY A 54 -9.47 -4.08 5.33
N LYS A 55 -10.19 -5.20 5.45
CA LYS A 55 -10.40 -5.89 6.74
C LYS A 55 -9.10 -6.24 7.48
N ALA A 56 -8.09 -6.70 6.75
CA ALA A 56 -6.79 -7.03 7.33
C ALA A 56 -6.04 -5.78 7.84
N GLY A 57 -6.18 -4.66 7.14
CA GLY A 57 -5.63 -3.37 7.55
C GLY A 57 -6.25 -2.86 8.85
N ASN A 58 -7.58 -2.90 8.96
CA ASN A 58 -8.27 -2.52 10.21
C ASN A 58 -7.85 -3.37 11.42
N MET A 59 -7.59 -4.66 11.19
CA MET A 59 -7.04 -5.54 12.23
C MET A 59 -5.60 -5.17 12.58
N LEU A 60 -4.77 -4.89 11.57
CA LEU A 60 -3.40 -4.44 11.78
C LEU A 60 -3.36 -3.13 12.59
N ASP A 61 -4.20 -2.15 12.27
CA ASP A 61 -4.31 -0.89 13.03
C ASP A 61 -4.65 -1.16 14.50
N SER A 62 -5.61 -2.07 14.75
CA SER A 62 -5.98 -2.47 16.11
C SER A 62 -4.82 -3.13 16.86
N LEU A 63 -3.96 -3.89 16.17
CA LEU A 63 -2.79 -4.53 16.76
C LEU A 63 -1.66 -3.53 17.02
N ILE A 64 -1.44 -2.56 16.14
CA ILE A 64 -0.45 -1.50 16.32
C ILE A 64 -0.81 -0.67 17.56
N VAL A 65 -2.07 -0.25 17.69
CA VAL A 65 -2.55 0.48 18.88
C VAL A 65 -2.34 -0.32 20.17
N GLN A 66 -2.48 -1.65 20.12
CA GLN A 66 -2.22 -2.51 21.27
C GLN A 66 -0.72 -2.66 21.58
N ALA A 67 0.15 -2.49 20.58
CA ALA A 67 1.59 -2.62 20.73
C ALA A 67 2.26 -1.34 21.29
N GLY A 68 1.62 -0.16 21.17
CA GLY A 68 2.07 1.12 21.75
C GLY A 68 2.12 2.24 20.72
#